data_AF-A0A953Y5Y2-F1
#
_entry.id   AF-A0A953Y5Y2-F1
#
_cell.length_a   1.000
_cell.length_b   1.000
_cell.length_c   1.000
_cell.angle_alpha   90.00
_cell.angle_beta   90.00
_cell.angle_gamma   90.00
#
_symmetry.space_group_name_H-M   'P 1'
#
loop_
_entity.id
_entity.type
_entity.pdbx_description
1 polymer ?
#
loop_
_entity_poly.entity_id
_entity_poly.type
_entity_poly.pdbx_seq_one_letter_code
_entity_poly.pdbx_strand_id
1 'polypeptide(L)'
;MTDLPASDPNASFPPTLLAASIAVWVATLALAWPLVAHFGLAGDDPGDAARAPLEHVPPFSPQALEALLEADQAGRRVAEIDWDTLRVADAERRQVVSAWLERGWIREGRGLWCAAMIFQHGNQVAHYARARELAERAVAAGCAEAKWLKAAAEDRWLLAQDRPQRYGTQFQEVDGVWRLAPVDPSVSDDERARWDVPPLAEARRHARDMNGPE
;
A
#
# COMPACT_ATOMS: atom_id res chain seq x y z
N MET A 1 2.05 -47.28 45.34
CA MET A 1 3.49 -47.31 45.59
C MET A 1 4.13 -47.93 44.36
N THR A 2 4.46 -47.08 43.40
CA THR A 2 5.17 -47.46 42.19
C THR A 2 5.89 -46.20 41.73
N ASP A 3 7.21 -46.31 41.77
CA ASP A 3 8.19 -45.25 41.61
C ASP A 3 8.15 -44.57 40.24
N LEU A 4 8.41 -43.26 40.26
CA LEU A 4 8.80 -42.46 39.11
C LEU A 4 10.23 -42.83 38.69
N PRO A 5 10.51 -43.11 37.40
CA PRO A 5 11.89 -43.15 36.94
C PRO A 5 12.46 -41.75 36.64
N ALA A 6 13.76 -41.65 36.92
CA ALA A 6 14.59 -40.46 36.99
C ALA A 6 14.66 -39.61 35.71
N SER A 7 14.77 -38.30 35.91
CA SER A 7 14.94 -37.27 34.89
C SER A 7 16.35 -37.31 34.28
N ASP A 8 16.40 -37.29 32.95
CA ASP A 8 17.64 -37.18 32.16
C ASP A 8 18.18 -35.73 32.23
N PRO A 9 19.43 -35.51 32.68
CA PRO A 9 20.01 -34.16 32.82
C PRO A 9 20.43 -33.51 31.49
N ASN A 10 20.17 -34.12 30.33
CA ASN A 10 20.51 -33.54 29.02
C ASN A 10 19.33 -33.33 28.06
N ALA A 11 18.09 -33.41 28.56
CA ALA A 11 16.93 -32.91 27.82
C ALA A 11 16.92 -31.37 27.85
N SER A 12 17.60 -30.75 26.88
CA SER A 12 17.42 -29.31 26.61
C SER A 12 16.00 -29.07 26.11
N PHE A 13 15.12 -28.74 27.05
CA PHE A 13 13.85 -28.09 26.76
C PHE A 13 14.14 -26.67 26.24
N PRO A 14 13.53 -26.24 25.12
CA PRO A 14 13.77 -24.89 24.62
C PRO A 14 13.18 -23.86 25.62
N PRO A 15 13.94 -22.82 25.99
CA PRO A 15 13.42 -21.75 26.82
C PRO A 15 12.43 -20.89 26.03
N THR A 16 11.26 -20.70 26.63
CA THR A 16 10.32 -19.62 26.32
C THR A 16 10.94 -18.26 26.64
N LEU A 17 11.14 -17.41 25.61
CA LEU A 17 11.30 -15.95 25.71
C LEU A 17 10.75 -15.35 24.40
N LEU A 18 9.67 -14.58 24.45
CA LEU A 18 9.67 -13.10 24.43
C LEU A 18 10.05 -12.49 23.06
N ALA A 19 9.07 -11.81 22.45
CA ALA A 19 9.21 -10.71 21.48
C ALA A 19 9.93 -10.96 20.13
N ALA A 20 9.15 -11.34 19.11
CA ALA A 20 9.41 -11.18 17.66
C ALA A 20 8.21 -11.83 16.93
N SER A 21 7.50 -11.31 15.92
CA SER A 21 7.64 -10.13 15.08
C SER A 21 6.25 -9.85 14.50
N ILE A 22 5.73 -8.63 14.64
CA ILE A 22 4.48 -8.18 13.98
C ILE A 22 4.70 -7.93 12.46
N ALA A 23 5.93 -8.07 11.97
CA ALA A 23 6.33 -7.70 10.60
C ALA A 23 6.01 -8.74 9.49
N VAL A 24 5.22 -9.79 9.74
CA VAL A 24 4.98 -10.86 8.74
C VAL A 24 3.58 -10.84 8.11
N TRP A 25 2.65 -9.98 8.57
CA TRP A 25 1.27 -9.99 8.07
C TRP A 25 0.88 -8.88 7.09
N VAL A 26 1.75 -7.88 6.83
CA VAL A 26 1.47 -6.84 5.80
C VAL A 26 2.06 -7.22 4.43
N ALA A 27 3.04 -8.13 4.38
CA ALA A 27 3.66 -8.56 3.12
C ALA A 27 2.82 -9.57 2.32
N THR A 28 1.86 -10.27 2.92
CA THR A 28 1.02 -11.25 2.23
C THR A 28 -0.17 -10.67 1.46
N LEU A 29 -0.46 -9.37 1.58
CA LEU A 29 -1.42 -8.66 0.72
C LEU A 29 -0.76 -7.75 -0.33
N ALA A 30 0.57 -7.54 -0.23
CA ALA A 30 1.34 -6.81 -1.24
C ALA A 30 1.91 -7.70 -2.37
N LEU A 31 1.65 -9.02 -2.35
CA LEU A 31 2.17 -10.00 -3.30
C LEU A 31 1.10 -10.62 -4.23
N ALA A 32 -0.10 -10.06 -4.24
CA ALA A 32 -1.17 -10.48 -5.15
C ALA A 32 -1.94 -9.27 -5.70
N TRP A 33 -1.24 -8.19 -6.07
CA TRP A 33 -1.86 -7.15 -6.88
C TRP A 33 -1.00 -6.77 -8.07
N PRO A 34 -1.40 -7.20 -9.28
CA PRO A 34 -0.92 -6.56 -10.48
C PRO A 34 -1.49 -5.14 -10.48
N LEU A 35 -0.63 -4.13 -10.28
CA LEU A 35 -1.03 -2.79 -10.67
C LEU A 35 -1.13 -2.82 -12.20
N VAL A 36 -2.36 -2.97 -12.71
CA VAL A 36 -2.63 -2.68 -14.11
C VAL A 36 -2.44 -1.17 -14.28
N ALA A 37 -1.19 -0.77 -14.53
CA ALA A 37 -0.90 0.47 -15.20
C ALA A 37 -1.35 0.30 -16.65
N HIS A 38 -2.66 0.39 -16.90
CA HIS A 38 -3.13 0.75 -18.23
C HIS A 38 -2.63 2.17 -18.50
N PHE A 39 -1.43 2.29 -19.03
CA PHE A 39 -1.02 3.43 -19.85
C PHE A 39 -1.71 3.28 -21.20
N GLY A 40 -3.03 3.39 -21.17
CA GLY A 40 -3.93 3.31 -22.31
C GLY A 40 -4.99 4.38 -22.11
N LEU A 41 -4.90 5.41 -22.95
CA LEU A 41 -5.85 6.51 -23.20
C LEU A 41 -7.04 6.61 -22.23
N ALA A 42 -6.97 7.64 -21.40
CA ALA A 42 -8.08 8.36 -20.78
C ALA A 42 -9.48 7.95 -21.28
N GLY A 43 -10.19 7.19 -20.46
CA GLY A 43 -11.58 7.57 -20.21
C GLY A 43 -11.52 8.85 -19.37
N ASP A 44 -12.16 9.92 -19.83
CA ASP A 44 -12.24 11.21 -19.15
C ASP A 44 -13.00 11.07 -17.82
N ASP A 45 -12.42 10.41 -16.81
CA ASP A 45 -12.77 10.71 -15.42
C ASP A 45 -12.24 12.12 -15.20
N PRO A 46 -13.11 13.14 -15.07
CA PRO A 46 -12.68 14.54 -15.07
C PRO A 46 -11.84 14.89 -13.83
N GLY A 47 -11.57 13.89 -13.00
CA GLY A 47 -10.74 13.96 -11.82
C GLY A 47 -11.51 14.54 -10.65
N ASP A 48 -10.98 14.33 -9.45
CA ASP A 48 -11.59 14.86 -8.22
C ASP A 48 -11.78 16.39 -8.29
N ALA A 49 -10.91 17.11 -9.02
CA ALA A 49 -10.93 18.56 -9.18
C ALA A 49 -12.10 19.10 -10.03
N ALA A 50 -12.68 18.30 -10.91
CA ALA A 50 -13.82 18.70 -11.73
C ALA A 50 -15.17 18.26 -11.14
N ARG A 51 -15.15 17.41 -10.10
CA ARG A 51 -16.37 17.03 -9.38
C ARG A 51 -16.81 18.18 -8.49
N ALA A 52 -18.14 18.36 -8.38
CA ALA A 52 -18.71 19.34 -7.47
C ALA A 52 -18.26 19.06 -6.02
N PRO A 53 -18.05 20.11 -5.20
CA PRO A 53 -17.79 19.93 -3.78
C PRO A 53 -18.91 19.12 -3.11
N LEU A 54 -18.56 18.33 -2.09
CA LEU A 54 -19.55 17.62 -1.28
C LEU A 54 -20.53 18.62 -0.65
N GLU A 55 -21.81 18.53 -1.03
CA GLU A 55 -22.88 19.34 -0.45
C GLU A 55 -23.02 19.08 1.06
N HIS A 56 -22.85 17.82 1.46
CA HIS A 56 -22.82 17.40 2.85
C HIS A 56 -21.58 16.56 3.14
N VAL A 57 -20.67 17.08 3.96
CA VAL A 57 -19.51 16.33 4.44
C VAL A 57 -19.96 15.43 5.60
N PRO A 58 -19.81 14.10 5.50
CA PRO A 58 -20.20 13.19 6.57
C PRO A 58 -19.37 13.48 7.84
N PRO A 59 -19.94 13.21 9.03
CA PRO A 59 -19.23 13.43 10.28
C PRO A 59 -17.95 12.58 10.34
N PHE A 60 -16.86 13.19 10.78
CA PHE A 60 -15.61 12.47 10.97
C PHE A 60 -15.63 11.66 12.28
N SER A 61 -15.15 10.43 12.18
CA SER A 61 -14.64 9.64 13.30
C SER A 61 -13.51 8.73 12.81
N PRO A 62 -12.60 8.27 13.69
CA PRO A 62 -11.62 7.26 13.32
C PRO A 62 -12.27 6.00 12.72
N GLN A 63 -13.39 5.56 13.27
CA GLN A 63 -14.14 4.40 12.79
C GLN A 63 -14.73 4.63 11.39
N ALA A 64 -15.21 5.84 11.10
CA ALA A 64 -15.70 6.18 9.77
C ALA A 64 -14.57 6.16 8.73
N LEU A 65 -13.38 6.66 9.08
CA LEU A 65 -12.21 6.60 8.20
C LEU A 65 -11.74 5.17 7.96
N GLU A 66 -11.71 4.33 8.99
CA GLU A 66 -11.40 2.91 8.82
C GLU A 66 -12.45 2.17 7.99
N ALA A 67 -13.74 2.52 8.12
CA ALA A 67 -14.79 1.97 7.28
C ALA A 67 -14.63 2.35 5.80
N LEU A 68 -14.20 3.60 5.50
CA LEU A 68 -13.87 3.99 4.13
C LEU A 68 -12.69 3.19 3.57
N LEU A 69 -11.66 2.98 4.38
CA LEU A 69 -10.51 2.15 3.98
C LEU A 69 -10.95 0.70 3.73
N GLU A 70 -11.75 0.11 4.63
CA GLU A 70 -12.22 -1.25 4.46
C GLU A 70 -13.05 -1.40 3.18
N ALA A 71 -13.92 -0.43 2.87
CA ALA A 71 -14.68 -0.41 1.62
C ALA A 71 -13.80 -0.26 0.37
N ASP A 72 -12.73 0.53 0.45
CA ASP A 72 -11.72 0.67 -0.60
C ASP A 72 -10.98 -0.65 -0.88
N GLN A 73 -10.58 -1.37 0.18
CA GLN A 73 -9.90 -2.67 0.06
C GLN A 73 -10.86 -3.80 -0.33
N ALA A 74 -12.11 -3.77 0.15
CA ALA A 74 -13.13 -4.76 -0.18
C ALA A 74 -13.47 -4.78 -1.68
N GLY A 75 -13.54 -3.61 -2.33
CA GLY A 75 -13.76 -3.51 -3.77
C GLY A 75 -12.65 -4.15 -4.63
N ARG A 76 -11.51 -4.46 -4.01
CA ARG A 76 -10.36 -5.13 -4.63
C ARG A 76 -10.24 -6.61 -4.25
N ARG A 77 -10.99 -7.10 -3.26
CA ARG A 77 -10.95 -8.50 -2.81
C ARG A 77 -12.07 -9.33 -3.44
N VAL A 78 -12.27 -9.17 -4.74
CA VAL A 78 -13.28 -9.86 -5.54
C VAL A 78 -12.61 -10.56 -6.72
N ALA A 79 -13.24 -11.62 -7.25
CA ALA A 79 -12.67 -12.42 -8.33
C ALA A 79 -12.59 -11.65 -9.66
N GLU A 80 -13.58 -10.80 -9.93
CA GLU A 80 -13.64 -9.94 -11.10
C GLU A 80 -14.01 -8.53 -10.64
N ILE A 81 -13.22 -7.55 -11.06
CA ILE A 81 -13.32 -6.17 -10.61
C ILE A 81 -13.99 -5.36 -11.72
N ASP A 82 -15.13 -4.75 -11.40
CA ASP A 82 -15.67 -3.66 -12.21
C ASP A 82 -14.87 -2.38 -11.93
N TRP A 83 -13.89 -2.13 -12.80
CA TRP A 83 -12.96 -1.00 -12.65
C TRP A 83 -13.64 0.36 -12.80
N ASP A 84 -14.73 0.47 -13.55
CA ASP A 84 -15.43 1.74 -13.73
C ASP A 84 -16.22 2.09 -12.47
N THR A 85 -16.95 1.13 -11.92
CA THR A 85 -17.63 1.27 -10.63
C THR A 85 -16.64 1.55 -9.50
N LEU A 86 -15.51 0.82 -9.46
CA LEU A 86 -14.50 1.00 -8.42
C LEU A 86 -13.88 2.40 -8.47
N ARG A 87 -13.57 2.92 -9.67
CA ARG A 87 -12.99 4.27 -9.84
C ARG A 87 -13.93 5.37 -9.35
N VAL A 88 -15.23 5.25 -9.62
CA VAL A 88 -16.24 6.18 -9.11
C VAL A 88 -16.22 6.18 -7.58
N ALA A 89 -16.27 4.99 -6.97
CA ALA A 89 -16.24 4.87 -5.52
C ALA A 89 -14.92 5.39 -4.91
N ASP A 90 -13.78 5.15 -5.56
CA ASP A 90 -12.48 5.66 -5.12
C ASP A 90 -12.44 7.19 -5.11
N ALA A 91 -13.03 7.84 -6.12
CA ALA A 91 -13.15 9.29 -6.16
C ALA A 91 -14.04 9.85 -5.04
N GLU A 92 -15.19 9.23 -4.78
CA GLU A 92 -16.08 9.63 -3.70
C GLU A 92 -15.39 9.53 -2.32
N ARG A 93 -14.66 8.44 -2.08
CA ARG A 93 -13.89 8.29 -0.82
C ARG A 93 -12.81 9.36 -0.70
N ARG A 94 -12.08 9.68 -1.79
CA ARG A 94 -11.09 10.76 -1.77
C ARG A 94 -11.71 12.13 -1.50
N GLN A 95 -12.91 12.41 -1.99
CA GLN A 95 -13.60 13.67 -1.67
C GLN A 95 -13.91 13.78 -0.17
N VAL A 96 -14.44 12.73 0.43
CA VAL A 96 -14.75 12.71 1.88
C VAL A 96 -13.47 12.88 2.71
N VAL A 97 -12.42 12.13 2.39
CA VAL A 97 -11.14 12.20 3.12
C VAL A 97 -10.45 13.55 2.91
N SER A 98 -10.53 14.15 1.71
CA SER A 98 -10.03 15.50 1.46
C SER A 98 -10.70 16.52 2.35
N ALA A 99 -12.04 16.49 2.44
CA ALA A 99 -12.81 17.38 3.28
C ALA A 99 -12.44 17.24 4.77
N TRP A 100 -12.16 16.02 5.25
CA TRP A 100 -11.70 15.78 6.62
C TRP A 100 -10.25 16.26 6.86
N LEU A 101 -9.37 16.10 5.87
CA LEU A 101 -7.98 16.60 5.93
C LEU A 101 -7.92 18.13 5.96
N GLU A 102 -8.71 18.81 5.13
CA GLU A 102 -8.78 20.28 5.06
C GLU A 102 -9.27 20.90 6.37
N ARG A 103 -10.18 20.23 7.06
CA ARG A 103 -10.66 20.62 8.40
C ARG A 103 -9.67 20.27 9.51
N GLY A 104 -8.57 19.61 9.17
CA GLY A 104 -7.54 19.17 10.10
C GLY A 104 -8.06 18.13 11.08
N TRP A 105 -9.04 17.30 10.71
CA TRP A 105 -9.59 16.27 11.59
C TRP A 105 -8.76 15.00 11.65
N ILE A 106 -8.03 14.69 10.57
CA ILE A 106 -7.11 13.54 10.51
C ILE A 106 -5.70 14.01 10.91
N ARG A 107 -5.26 13.62 12.11
CA ARG A 107 -3.98 14.06 12.69
C ARG A 107 -3.06 12.92 13.12
N GLU A 108 -3.63 11.79 13.52
CA GLU A 108 -2.90 10.66 14.08
C GLU A 108 -2.27 9.80 12.99
N GLY A 109 -1.15 9.14 13.30
CA GLY A 109 -0.39 8.33 12.34
C GLY A 109 -1.25 7.28 11.63
N ARG A 110 -2.11 6.56 12.37
CA ARG A 110 -3.05 5.59 11.80
C ARG A 110 -4.03 6.22 10.81
N GLY A 111 -4.63 7.36 11.16
CA GLY A 111 -5.55 8.06 10.26
C GLY A 111 -4.86 8.61 9.02
N LEU A 112 -3.64 9.13 9.16
CA LEU A 112 -2.82 9.57 8.03
C LEU A 112 -2.46 8.42 7.10
N TRP A 113 -2.16 7.24 7.65
CA TRP A 113 -1.94 6.01 6.88
C TRP A 113 -3.19 5.57 6.11
N CYS A 114 -4.37 5.54 6.77
CA CYS A 114 -5.64 5.22 6.10
C CYS A 114 -5.91 6.19 4.95
N ALA A 115 -5.74 7.49 5.18
CA ALA A 115 -5.90 8.50 4.15
C ALA A 115 -4.90 8.29 3.00
N ALA A 116 -3.62 8.02 3.30
CA ALA A 116 -2.60 7.77 2.30
C ALA A 116 -2.95 6.57 1.39
N MET A 117 -3.52 5.50 1.95
CA MET A 117 -3.94 4.33 1.18
C MET A 117 -5.08 4.68 0.20
N ILE A 118 -6.08 5.41 0.67
CA ILE A 118 -7.20 5.88 -0.16
C ILE A 118 -6.70 6.77 -1.31
N PHE A 119 -5.74 7.67 -1.05
CA PHE A 119 -5.13 8.50 -2.11
C PHE A 119 -4.23 7.71 -3.06
N GLN A 120 -3.55 6.65 -2.58
CA GLN A 120 -2.68 5.83 -3.41
C GLN A 120 -3.45 5.12 -4.53
N HIS A 121 -4.74 4.87 -4.33
CA HIS A 121 -5.66 4.32 -5.33
C HIS A 121 -6.26 5.36 -6.28
N GLY A 122 -5.76 6.60 -6.26
CA GLY A 122 -6.06 7.59 -7.29
C GLY A 122 -5.48 7.24 -8.67
N ASN A 123 -5.86 8.04 -9.66
CA ASN A 123 -5.46 7.95 -11.06
C ASN A 123 -4.72 9.21 -11.57
N GLN A 124 -4.23 10.07 -10.67
CA GLN A 124 -3.59 11.34 -11.03
C GLN A 124 -2.30 11.56 -10.24
N VAL A 125 -1.35 12.28 -10.84
CA VAL A 125 -0.08 12.67 -10.21
C VAL A 125 -0.32 13.34 -8.84
N ALA A 126 -1.33 14.20 -8.74
CA ALA A 126 -1.69 14.87 -7.49
C ALA A 126 -2.13 13.89 -6.39
N HIS A 127 -2.85 12.82 -6.73
CA HIS A 127 -3.28 11.80 -5.77
C HIS A 127 -2.07 11.04 -5.21
N TYR A 128 -1.13 10.62 -6.06
CA TYR A 128 0.09 9.94 -5.63
C TYR A 128 0.99 10.86 -4.80
N ALA A 129 1.10 12.14 -5.18
CA ALA A 129 1.82 13.14 -4.40
C ALA A 129 1.22 13.29 -3.00
N ARG A 130 -0.11 13.34 -2.91
CA ARG A 130 -0.83 13.44 -1.64
C ARG A 130 -0.67 12.19 -0.78
N ALA A 131 -0.76 11.00 -1.39
CA ALA A 131 -0.51 9.73 -0.71
C ALA A 131 0.90 9.67 -0.10
N ARG A 132 1.92 10.10 -0.87
CA ARG A 132 3.32 10.16 -0.43
C ARG A 132 3.50 11.08 0.78
N GLU A 133 2.94 12.29 0.72
CA GLU A 133 3.02 13.25 1.84
C GLU A 133 2.33 12.72 3.10
N LEU A 134 1.12 12.16 2.96
CA LEU A 134 0.36 11.61 4.07
C LEU A 134 1.08 10.42 4.72
N ALA A 135 1.63 9.51 3.91
CA ALA A 135 2.40 8.37 4.40
C ALA A 135 3.69 8.81 5.11
N GLU A 136 4.41 9.80 4.57
CA GLU A 136 5.59 10.38 5.22
C GLU A 136 5.23 10.98 6.59
N ARG A 137 4.13 11.74 6.67
CA ARG A 137 3.62 12.28 7.93
C ARG A 137 3.17 11.18 8.90
N ALA A 138 2.59 10.09 8.41
CA ALA A 138 2.21 8.94 9.23
C ALA A 138 3.43 8.25 9.84
N VAL A 139 4.52 8.07 9.07
CA VAL A 139 5.81 7.56 9.58
C VAL A 139 6.36 8.49 10.66
N ALA A 140 6.38 9.81 10.41
CA ALA A 140 6.83 10.79 11.39
C ALA A 140 5.99 10.79 12.68
N ALA A 141 4.71 10.40 12.59
CA ALA A 141 3.80 10.23 13.73
C ALA A 141 3.90 8.82 14.39
N GLY A 142 4.86 7.99 14.00
CA GLY A 142 5.13 6.69 14.61
C GLY A 142 4.36 5.49 14.02
N CYS A 143 3.64 5.67 12.90
CA CYS A 143 3.00 4.56 12.19
C CYS A 143 4.00 3.85 11.28
N ALA A 144 4.57 2.74 11.76
CA ALA A 144 5.58 1.98 11.03
C ALA A 144 5.03 1.39 9.72
N GLU A 145 3.75 1.01 9.70
CA GLU A 145 3.04 0.46 8.54
C GLU A 145 3.02 1.43 7.33
N ALA A 146 3.26 2.72 7.57
CA ALA A 146 3.32 3.73 6.53
C ALA A 146 4.64 3.78 5.76
N LYS A 147 5.69 3.09 6.22
CA LYS A 147 7.01 3.10 5.55
C LYS A 147 6.93 2.56 4.13
N TRP A 148 6.41 1.33 3.97
CA TRP A 148 6.24 0.73 2.66
C TRP A 148 5.30 1.59 1.79
N LEU A 149 4.20 2.06 2.37
CA LEU A 149 3.21 2.87 1.67
C LEU A 149 3.81 4.17 1.11
N LYS A 150 4.70 4.82 1.87
CA LYS A 150 5.43 6.01 1.42
C LYS A 150 6.28 5.67 0.20
N ALA A 151 7.08 4.61 0.24
CA ALA A 151 7.89 4.17 -0.89
C ALA A 151 7.03 3.83 -2.12
N ALA A 152 5.94 3.09 -1.92
CA ALA A 152 4.99 2.74 -2.97
C ALA A 152 4.28 3.97 -3.59
N ALA A 153 4.01 5.00 -2.79
CA ALA A 153 3.40 6.23 -3.29
C ALA A 153 4.41 7.09 -4.05
N GLU A 154 5.66 7.11 -3.61
CA GLU A 154 6.75 7.78 -4.32
C GLU A 154 7.02 7.14 -5.68
N ASP A 155 7.06 5.81 -5.76
CA ASP A 155 7.23 5.09 -7.01
C ASP A 155 6.09 5.37 -8.00
N ARG A 156 4.82 5.34 -7.56
CA ARG A 156 3.67 5.72 -8.41
C ARG A 156 3.73 7.17 -8.87
N TRP A 157 4.11 8.08 -7.97
CA TRP A 157 4.25 9.50 -8.30
C TRP A 157 5.33 9.73 -9.36
N LEU A 158 6.45 9.01 -9.29
CA LEU A 158 7.53 9.08 -10.29
C LEU A 158 7.09 8.50 -11.63
N LEU A 159 6.51 7.31 -11.64
CA LEU A 159 6.07 6.65 -12.87
C LEU A 159 4.97 7.44 -13.58
N ALA A 160 4.04 8.05 -12.85
CA ALA A 160 3.00 8.92 -13.43
C ALA A 160 3.56 10.20 -14.10
N GLN A 161 4.85 10.47 -13.95
CA GLN A 161 5.58 11.56 -14.60
C GLN A 161 6.68 11.04 -15.54
N ASP A 162 6.57 9.79 -16.00
CA ASP A 162 7.54 9.12 -16.88
C ASP A 162 8.97 9.05 -16.31
N ARG A 163 9.09 9.03 -14.98
CA ARG A 163 10.38 8.88 -14.27
C ARG A 163 10.53 7.47 -13.72
N PRO A 164 11.75 6.91 -13.69
CA PRO A 164 11.97 5.61 -13.08
C PRO A 164 11.60 5.65 -11.59
N GLN A 165 10.99 4.56 -11.12
CA GLN A 165 10.67 4.37 -9.72
C GLN A 165 11.95 4.15 -8.90
N ARG A 166 11.93 4.42 -7.60
CA ARG A 166 13.11 4.31 -6.74
C ARG A 166 13.21 2.95 -6.07
N TYR A 167 12.10 2.48 -5.50
CA TYR A 167 12.15 1.35 -4.57
C TYR A 167 11.78 0.02 -5.24
N GLY A 168 11.09 0.04 -6.39
CA GLY A 168 10.77 -1.18 -7.14
C GLY A 168 9.47 -1.83 -6.68
N THR A 169 8.50 -1.02 -6.26
CA THR A 169 7.20 -1.48 -5.73
C THR A 169 6.12 -1.62 -6.80
N GLN A 170 6.33 -1.05 -7.99
CA GLN A 170 5.33 -0.96 -9.06
C GLN A 170 5.68 -1.86 -10.24
N PHE A 171 4.65 -2.54 -10.74
CA PHE A 171 4.71 -3.43 -11.87
C PHE A 171 3.76 -2.92 -12.95
N GLN A 172 4.02 -3.31 -14.18
CA GLN A 172 3.20 -2.96 -15.33
C GLN A 172 3.05 -4.18 -16.24
N GLU A 173 1.88 -4.30 -16.86
CA GLU A 173 1.65 -5.26 -17.91
C GLU A 173 1.98 -4.60 -19.25
N VAL A 174 2.81 -5.27 -20.05
CA VAL A 174 3.15 -4.85 -21.41
C VAL A 174 2.97 -6.06 -22.32
N ASP A 175 2.05 -5.96 -23.28
CA ASP A 175 1.71 -7.03 -24.23
C ASP A 175 1.37 -8.37 -23.55
N GLY A 176 0.57 -8.33 -22.48
CA GLY A 176 0.19 -9.52 -21.71
C GLY A 176 1.27 -10.03 -20.75
N VAL A 177 2.41 -9.35 -20.64
CA VAL A 177 3.55 -9.77 -19.81
C VAL A 177 3.74 -8.79 -18.66
N TRP A 178 3.70 -9.31 -17.43
CA TRP A 178 4.00 -8.57 -16.23
C TRP A 178 5.49 -8.28 -16.12
N ARG A 179 5.84 -7.02 -15.90
CA ARG A 179 7.22 -6.55 -15.74
C ARG A 179 7.33 -5.61 -14.57
N LEU A 180 8.48 -5.64 -13.91
CA LEU A 180 8.86 -4.56 -12.99
C LEU A 180 9.02 -3.27 -13.80
N ALA A 181 8.32 -2.21 -13.42
CA ALA A 181 8.45 -0.92 -14.10
C ALA A 181 9.88 -0.35 -13.92
N PRO A 182 10.37 0.55 -14.80
CA PRO A 182 11.76 1.02 -14.78
C PRO A 182 12.20 1.52 -13.40
N VAL A 183 13.33 1.00 -12.88
CA VAL A 183 13.85 1.32 -11.54
C VAL A 183 15.16 2.09 -11.65
N ASP A 184 15.33 3.13 -10.83
CA ASP A 184 16.59 3.84 -10.63
C ASP A 184 17.64 2.87 -10.03
N PRO A 185 18.70 2.53 -10.78
CA PRO A 185 19.70 1.55 -10.32
C PRO A 185 20.61 2.11 -9.22
N SER A 186 20.59 3.42 -8.94
CA SER A 186 21.43 4.03 -7.92
C SER A 186 20.92 3.81 -6.49
N VAL A 187 19.66 3.42 -6.32
CA VAL A 187 19.06 3.16 -5.01
C VAL A 187 19.54 1.80 -4.50
N SER A 188 20.19 1.80 -3.33
CA SER A 188 20.70 0.60 -2.67
C SER A 188 19.59 -0.20 -1.97
N ASP A 189 19.87 -1.48 -1.69
CA ASP A 189 18.94 -2.31 -0.91
C ASP A 189 18.87 -1.88 0.56
N ASP A 190 19.92 -1.25 1.10
CA ASP A 190 19.87 -0.62 2.43
C ASP A 190 18.86 0.54 2.46
N GLU A 191 18.78 1.34 1.39
CA GLU A 191 17.77 2.40 1.29
C GLU A 191 16.37 1.81 1.14
N ARG A 192 16.19 0.71 0.39
CA ARG A 192 14.91 -0.02 0.32
C ARG A 192 14.48 -0.55 1.69
N ALA A 193 15.40 -1.15 2.43
CA ALA A 193 15.14 -1.71 3.75
C ALA A 193 14.72 -0.65 4.78
N ARG A 194 15.19 0.60 4.67
CA ARG A 194 14.73 1.71 5.54
C ARG A 194 13.23 1.97 5.43
N TRP A 195 12.67 1.72 4.26
CA TRP A 195 11.25 1.88 3.94
C TRP A 195 10.47 0.57 3.95
N ASP A 196 11.02 -0.47 4.57
CA ASP A 196 10.43 -1.81 4.62
C ASP A 196 10.12 -2.39 3.23
N VAL A 197 10.93 -2.01 2.22
CA VAL A 197 10.87 -2.57 0.86
C VAL A 197 11.94 -3.66 0.73
N PRO A 198 11.60 -4.86 0.20
CA PRO A 198 12.57 -5.92 -0.06
C PRO A 198 13.68 -5.50 -1.06
N PRO A 199 14.80 -6.23 -1.11
CA PRO A 199 15.84 -6.03 -2.12
C PRO A 199 15.31 -6.06 -3.56
N LEU A 200 15.93 -5.31 -4.47
CA LEU A 200 15.48 -5.21 -5.87
C LEU A 200 15.41 -6.57 -6.59
N ALA A 201 16.28 -7.51 -6.21
CA ALA A 201 16.26 -8.87 -6.73
C ALA A 201 14.94 -9.59 -6.47
N GLU A 202 14.26 -9.30 -5.35
CA GLU A 202 12.96 -9.88 -5.01
C GLU A 202 11.84 -9.34 -5.89
N ALA A 203 11.82 -8.03 -6.14
CA ALA A 203 10.87 -7.44 -7.08
C ALA A 203 11.04 -8.03 -8.49
N ARG A 204 12.29 -8.22 -8.94
CA ARG A 204 12.57 -8.87 -10.24
C ARG A 204 12.11 -10.33 -10.27
N ARG A 205 12.25 -11.06 -9.16
CA ARG A 205 11.75 -12.43 -9.04
C ARG A 205 10.23 -12.45 -9.10
N HIS A 206 9.57 -11.60 -8.32
CA HIS A 206 8.12 -11.48 -8.31
C HIS A 206 7.56 -11.15 -9.71
N ALA A 207 8.22 -10.27 -10.47
CA ALA A 207 7.85 -10.01 -11.86
C ALA A 207 7.86 -11.25 -12.75
N ARG A 208 8.81 -12.19 -12.55
CA ARG A 208 8.81 -13.47 -13.27
C ARG A 208 7.66 -14.35 -12.81
N ASP A 209 7.48 -14.49 -11.50
CA ASP A 209 6.45 -15.36 -10.90
C ASP A 209 5.03 -14.97 -11.33
N MET A 210 4.77 -13.67 -11.56
CA MET A 210 3.47 -13.18 -12.07
C MET A 210 3.12 -13.67 -13.47
N ASN A 211 4.09 -14.13 -14.28
CA ASN A 211 3.85 -14.66 -15.61
C ASN A 211 3.67 -16.19 -15.63
N GLY A 212 3.68 -16.84 -14.45
CA GLY A 212 3.62 -18.29 -14.31
C GLY A 212 5.01 -18.95 -14.36
N PRO A 213 5.08 -20.27 -14.11
CA PRO A 213 6.33 -21.02 -14.25
C PRO A 213 6.78 -21.04 -15.72
N GLU A 214 8.08 -20.78 -15.95
CA GLU A 214 8.75 -20.97 -17.24
C GLU A 214 8.70 -22.42 -17.72
#